data_AF-A0A3B0XRB4-F1
#
_entry.id   AF-A0A3B0XRB4-F1
#
_cell.length_a   1.000
_cell.length_b   1.000
_cell.length_c   1.000
_cell.angle_alpha   90.00
_cell.angle_beta   90.00
_cell.angle_gamma   90.00
#
_symmetry.space_group_name_H-M   'P 1'
#
loop_
_entity.id
_entity.type
_entity.pdbx_description
1 polymer ?
#
loop_
_entity_poly.entity_id
_entity_poly.type
_entity_poly.pdbx_seq_one_letter_code
_entity_poly.pdbx_strand_id
1 'polypeptide(L)'
;MKNILVSTAVAAVLGTASFGANASGIADGDTLEIAAGGSAVVSCVFGTPIDPATGECPNPAGNVTGQVGSFFQLGGGTTNLTNNQGVILGATQLASGSHAGAPNGTESPSIDVPWEFSSNTGMHQSVSPITVISQTELDFAGWNVTWNGIPSIAMGGCQGGDPANNGGFSGCDTDQDGVDDNFNTGIATVTITGDTYVLDYFANVPAGDPSGFGGAGYTLRLEGAIVHAVPVPAAVWLFGSGLLGLAGIARRKKAA
;
A
#
# COMPACT_ATOMS: atom_id res chain seq x y z
N MET A 1 -16.18 -73.07 -6.52
CA MET A 1 -15.12 -72.06 -6.75
C MET A 1 -15.53 -70.81 -6.00
N LYS A 2 -14.82 -70.45 -4.93
CA LYS A 2 -15.18 -69.36 -4.01
C LYS A 2 -14.57 -68.04 -4.52
N ASN A 3 -15.42 -67.07 -4.85
CA ASN A 3 -15.01 -65.72 -5.21
C ASN A 3 -14.69 -64.93 -3.95
N ILE A 4 -13.43 -64.55 -3.77
CA ILE A 4 -12.95 -63.71 -2.67
C ILE A 4 -13.06 -62.25 -3.13
N LEU A 5 -14.03 -61.53 -2.58
CA LEU A 5 -14.17 -60.08 -2.70
C LEU A 5 -13.18 -59.42 -1.74
N VAL A 6 -12.09 -58.87 -2.27
CA VAL A 6 -11.16 -58.03 -1.52
C VAL A 6 -11.69 -56.60 -1.57
N SER A 7 -12.33 -56.15 -0.49
CA SER A 7 -12.68 -54.73 -0.28
C SER A 7 -11.48 -54.02 0.36
N THR A 8 -10.73 -53.28 -0.44
CA THR A 8 -9.64 -52.43 0.05
C THR A 8 -10.23 -51.10 0.53
N ALA A 9 -10.35 -50.93 1.84
CA ALA A 9 -10.71 -49.65 2.45
C ALA A 9 -9.48 -48.74 2.43
N VAL A 10 -9.52 -47.68 1.63
CA VAL A 10 -8.52 -46.60 1.66
C VAL A 10 -8.91 -45.66 2.79
N ALA A 11 -8.21 -45.76 3.92
CA ALA A 11 -8.33 -44.83 5.03
C ALA A 11 -7.51 -43.56 4.71
N ALA A 12 -8.20 -42.47 4.34
CA ALA A 12 -7.58 -41.16 4.22
C ALA A 12 -7.34 -40.58 5.62
N VAL A 13 -6.07 -40.58 6.05
CA VAL A 13 -5.65 -39.92 7.29
C VAL A 13 -5.58 -38.41 7.02
N LEU A 14 -6.62 -37.69 7.44
CA LEU A 14 -6.62 -36.22 7.48
C LEU A 14 -5.90 -35.79 8.76
N GLY A 15 -4.58 -35.61 8.68
CA GLY A 15 -3.80 -34.97 9.73
C GLY A 15 -4.12 -33.48 9.76
N THR A 16 -4.80 -33.03 10.82
CA THR A 16 -4.98 -31.60 11.11
C THR A 16 -3.64 -31.03 11.59
N ALA A 17 -2.89 -30.39 10.70
CA ALA A 17 -1.75 -29.57 11.09
C ALA A 17 -2.28 -28.27 11.71
N SER A 18 -2.09 -28.11 13.02
CA SER A 18 -2.29 -26.85 13.72
C SER A 18 -1.09 -25.95 13.47
N PHE A 19 -1.21 -25.00 12.55
CA PHE A 19 -0.21 -23.96 12.34
C PHE A 19 -0.36 -22.93 13.46
N GLY A 20 0.65 -22.79 14.30
CA GLY A 20 0.69 -21.71 15.30
C GLY A 20 0.66 -20.36 14.59
N ALA A 21 -0.20 -19.46 15.05
CA ALA A 21 -0.29 -18.09 14.56
C ALA A 21 1.00 -17.35 14.95
N ASN A 22 2.02 -17.44 14.10
CA ASN A 22 3.12 -16.48 14.12
C ASN A 22 2.53 -15.12 13.72
N ALA A 23 3.08 -14.04 14.26
CA ALA A 23 2.75 -12.70 13.79
C ALA A 23 2.83 -12.68 12.27
N SER A 24 1.75 -12.27 11.62
CA SER A 24 1.65 -12.34 10.17
C SER A 24 2.63 -11.35 9.57
N GLY A 25 3.68 -11.87 8.94
CA GLY A 25 4.63 -11.04 8.23
C GLY A 25 4.04 -10.55 6.92
N ILE A 26 4.59 -9.46 6.41
CA ILE A 26 4.30 -8.94 5.07
C ILE A 26 5.11 -9.74 4.03
N ALA A 27 4.48 -10.05 2.89
CA ALA A 27 5.11 -10.76 1.77
C ALA A 27 4.63 -10.20 0.42
N ASP A 28 5.41 -10.44 -0.64
CA ASP A 28 4.98 -10.13 -2.01
C ASP A 28 3.65 -10.87 -2.31
N GLY A 29 2.73 -10.16 -2.97
CA GLY A 29 1.36 -10.57 -3.21
C GLY A 29 0.36 -10.03 -2.19
N ASP A 30 0.79 -9.71 -0.97
CA ASP A 30 -0.09 -9.08 0.02
C ASP A 30 -0.56 -7.72 -0.48
N THR A 31 -1.75 -7.32 -0.04
CA THR A 31 -2.33 -6.01 -0.34
C THR A 31 -2.37 -5.16 0.92
N LEU A 32 -1.81 -3.96 0.84
CA LEU A 32 -1.87 -2.96 1.88
C LEU A 32 -3.07 -2.05 1.61
N GLU A 33 -4.17 -2.28 2.32
CA GLU A 33 -5.37 -1.45 2.22
C GLU A 33 -5.15 -0.09 2.86
N ILE A 34 -5.66 0.95 2.21
CA ILE A 34 -5.47 2.35 2.62
C ILE A 34 -6.66 2.80 3.47
N ALA A 35 -6.47 2.92 4.78
CA ALA A 35 -7.45 3.57 5.66
C ALA A 35 -7.63 5.03 5.23
N ALA A 36 -8.88 5.46 5.11
CA ALA A 36 -9.21 6.81 4.66
C ALA A 36 -8.58 7.87 5.58
N GLY A 37 -7.88 8.83 4.96
CA GLY A 37 -7.31 9.97 5.66
C GLY A 37 -8.36 10.94 6.17
N GLY A 38 -8.02 11.68 7.23
CA GLY A 38 -8.92 12.64 7.82
C GLY A 38 -8.25 13.54 8.84
N SER A 39 -9.06 14.35 9.51
CA SER A 39 -8.64 15.09 10.70
C SER A 39 -9.45 14.60 11.88
N ALA A 40 -8.78 14.27 12.97
CA ALA A 40 -9.41 13.87 14.21
C ALA A 40 -8.78 14.60 15.38
N VAL A 41 -9.50 14.73 16.49
CA VAL A 41 -8.92 15.23 17.73
C VAL A 41 -7.96 14.17 18.26
N VAL A 42 -6.67 14.49 18.30
CA VAL A 42 -5.60 13.58 18.76
C VAL A 42 -5.19 13.86 20.20
N SER A 43 -5.49 15.04 20.72
CA SER A 43 -5.30 15.38 22.13
C SER A 43 -6.16 16.56 22.54
N CYS A 44 -6.19 16.82 23.84
CA CYS A 44 -6.83 18.01 24.40
C CYS A 44 -5.82 18.94 25.04
N VAL A 45 -6.06 20.25 24.89
CA VAL A 45 -5.32 21.27 25.63
C VAL A 45 -5.47 21.00 27.13
N PHE A 46 -4.36 21.21 27.87
CA PHE A 46 -4.25 20.96 29.31
C PHE A 46 -4.31 19.48 29.73
N GLY A 47 -4.10 18.54 28.81
CA GLY A 47 -3.98 17.12 29.13
C GLY A 47 -5.28 16.48 29.63
N THR A 48 -6.42 17.11 29.32
CA THR A 48 -7.72 16.48 29.58
C THR A 48 -7.88 15.25 28.68
N PRO A 49 -8.44 14.12 29.17
CA PRO A 49 -8.70 12.97 28.31
C PRO A 49 -9.75 13.30 27.24
N ILE A 50 -9.58 12.73 26.04
CA ILE A 50 -10.61 12.74 25.00
C ILE A 50 -11.79 11.91 25.50
N ASP A 51 -13.01 12.41 25.30
CA ASP A 51 -14.22 11.67 25.60
C ASP A 51 -14.38 10.51 24.61
N PRO A 52 -14.35 9.24 25.06
CA PRO A 52 -14.40 8.08 24.18
C PRO A 52 -15.74 7.93 23.45
N ALA A 53 -16.81 8.59 23.90
CA ALA A 53 -18.12 8.52 23.26
C ALA A 53 -18.23 9.47 22.05
N THR A 54 -17.54 10.61 22.11
CA THR A 54 -17.64 11.66 21.08
C THR A 54 -16.37 11.74 20.22
N GLY A 55 -15.23 11.28 20.73
CA GLY A 55 -13.93 11.51 20.11
C GLY A 55 -13.45 12.95 20.26
N GLU A 56 -14.06 13.74 21.15
CA GLU A 56 -13.81 15.18 21.29
C GLU A 56 -13.35 15.52 22.72
N CYS A 57 -12.76 16.69 22.91
CA CYS A 57 -12.45 17.18 24.24
C CYS A 57 -13.71 17.65 24.99
N PRO A 58 -13.75 17.55 26.33
CA PRO A 58 -14.88 18.06 27.12
C PRO A 58 -15.19 19.54 26.86
N ASN A 59 -14.17 20.32 26.49
CA ASN A 59 -14.32 21.65 25.92
C ASN A 59 -13.82 21.63 24.47
N PRO A 60 -14.69 21.83 23.46
CA PRO A 60 -14.29 21.83 22.05
C PRO A 60 -13.20 22.86 21.71
N ALA A 61 -13.10 23.97 22.46
CA ALA A 61 -12.01 24.94 22.27
C ALA A 61 -10.63 24.38 22.67
N GLY A 62 -10.60 23.25 23.37
CA GLY A 62 -9.39 22.51 23.72
C GLY A 62 -9.04 21.40 22.73
N ASN A 63 -9.75 21.25 21.61
CA ASN A 63 -9.41 20.23 20.62
C ASN A 63 -8.07 20.54 19.96
N VAL A 64 -7.15 19.57 20.01
CA VAL A 64 -5.96 19.56 19.16
C VAL A 64 -6.21 18.54 18.06
N THR A 65 -6.48 19.03 16.86
CA THR A 65 -6.73 18.18 15.69
C THR A 65 -5.41 17.78 15.03
N GLY A 66 -5.26 16.49 14.78
CA GLY A 66 -4.16 15.91 14.03
C GLY A 66 -4.67 15.22 12.76
N GLN A 67 -3.73 14.95 11.86
CA GLN A 67 -3.93 14.03 10.75
C GLN A 67 -4.08 12.60 11.29
N VAL A 68 -5.00 11.83 10.71
CA VAL A 68 -5.20 10.41 11.00
C VAL A 68 -5.46 9.65 9.70
N GLY A 69 -5.08 8.37 9.66
CA GLY A 69 -5.23 7.55 8.46
C GLY A 69 -4.19 7.89 7.40
N SER A 70 -4.53 7.63 6.13
CA SER A 70 -3.57 7.77 5.03
C SER A 70 -3.62 9.15 4.37
N PHE A 71 -2.47 9.76 4.14
CA PHE A 71 -2.34 11.05 3.48
C PHE A 71 -1.00 11.19 2.78
N PHE A 72 -0.91 12.17 1.88
CA PHE A 72 0.40 12.70 1.49
C PHE A 72 0.47 14.20 1.74
N GLN A 73 1.70 14.70 1.84
CA GLN A 73 2.01 16.11 1.91
C GLN A 73 2.95 16.47 0.76
N LEU A 74 2.68 17.59 0.10
CA LEU A 74 3.49 18.11 -0.98
C LEU A 74 3.50 19.63 -0.92
N GLY A 75 4.68 20.25 -0.89
CA GLY A 75 4.82 21.72 -0.90
C GLY A 75 4.04 22.40 0.24
N GLY A 76 3.97 21.76 1.41
CA GLY A 76 3.23 22.24 2.59
C GLY A 76 1.71 22.00 2.57
N GLY A 77 1.14 21.53 1.46
CA GLY A 77 -0.26 21.08 1.41
C GLY A 77 -0.40 19.64 1.88
N THR A 78 -1.55 19.29 2.48
CA THR A 78 -1.88 17.92 2.88
C THR A 78 -3.12 17.45 2.14
N THR A 79 -3.08 16.22 1.63
CA THR A 79 -4.17 15.60 0.88
C THR A 79 -4.51 14.24 1.49
N ASN A 80 -5.76 14.07 1.90
CA ASN A 80 -6.26 12.80 2.42
C ASN A 80 -6.38 11.77 1.29
N LEU A 81 -6.04 10.53 1.61
CA LEU A 81 -6.16 9.41 0.68
C LEU A 81 -7.35 8.53 1.03
N THR A 82 -7.78 7.72 0.08
CA THR A 82 -8.85 6.73 0.27
C THR A 82 -8.55 5.51 -0.57
N ASN A 83 -8.83 4.32 -0.04
CA ASN A 83 -8.56 3.06 -0.74
C ASN A 83 -9.29 2.94 -2.08
N ASN A 84 -8.59 2.44 -3.10
CA ASN A 84 -9.20 1.90 -4.31
C ASN A 84 -8.89 0.40 -4.43
N GLN A 85 -7.63 0.05 -4.66
CA GLN A 85 -7.15 -1.34 -4.64
C GLN A 85 -6.07 -1.59 -3.58
N GLY A 86 -5.58 -0.52 -2.93
CA GLY A 86 -4.45 -0.59 -2.01
C GLY A 86 -3.11 -0.74 -2.74
N VAL A 87 -2.05 -0.98 -1.99
CA VAL A 87 -0.72 -1.29 -2.55
C VAL A 87 -0.55 -2.81 -2.60
N ILE A 88 -0.52 -3.37 -3.80
CA ILE A 88 -0.31 -4.79 -4.06
C ILE A 88 1.19 -5.03 -4.18
N LEU A 89 1.77 -5.68 -3.18
CA LEU A 89 3.20 -5.95 -3.13
C LEU A 89 3.60 -6.94 -4.22
N GLY A 90 4.77 -6.74 -4.82
CA GLY A 90 5.25 -7.52 -5.95
C GLY A 90 4.54 -7.21 -7.29
N ALA A 91 3.63 -6.23 -7.34
CA ALA A 91 2.91 -5.86 -8.56
C ALA A 91 3.18 -4.41 -8.99
N THR A 92 3.19 -4.19 -10.31
CA THR A 92 3.16 -2.86 -10.92
C THR A 92 1.70 -2.39 -11.00
N GLN A 93 1.41 -1.19 -10.51
CA GLN A 93 0.08 -0.60 -10.47
C GLN A 93 0.11 0.76 -11.17
N LEU A 94 -0.14 0.77 -12.48
CA LEU A 94 -0.13 2.01 -13.28
C LEU A 94 -1.44 2.79 -13.10
N ALA A 95 -1.37 4.11 -13.11
CA ALA A 95 -2.55 4.98 -13.14
C ALA A 95 -2.52 5.86 -14.39
N SER A 96 -3.69 6.28 -14.85
CA SER A 96 -3.79 7.19 -16.01
C SER A 96 -5.05 8.04 -15.97
N GLY A 97 -5.13 9.03 -16.85
CA GLY A 97 -6.28 9.93 -16.94
C GLY A 97 -6.23 11.11 -15.96
N SER A 98 -5.07 11.47 -15.43
CA SER A 98 -4.94 12.75 -14.69
C SER A 98 -5.19 13.93 -15.64
N HIS A 99 -5.76 15.00 -15.11
CA HIS A 99 -6.11 16.20 -15.88
C HIS A 99 -6.23 17.42 -14.96
N ALA A 100 -6.41 18.58 -15.57
CA ALA A 100 -6.75 19.80 -14.84
C ALA A 100 -8.17 19.73 -14.27
N GLY A 101 -8.41 20.36 -13.12
CA GLY A 101 -9.69 20.30 -12.42
C GLY A 101 -9.82 19.11 -11.46
N ALA A 102 -10.91 19.11 -10.70
CA ALA A 102 -11.26 18.05 -9.75
C ALA A 102 -11.57 16.71 -10.44
N PRO A 103 -11.42 15.58 -9.72
CA PRO A 103 -11.76 14.26 -10.26
C PRO A 103 -13.20 14.20 -10.79
N ASN A 104 -13.40 13.57 -11.95
CA ASN A 104 -14.69 13.53 -12.65
C ASN A 104 -15.13 12.14 -13.13
N GLY A 105 -14.38 11.09 -12.80
CA GLY A 105 -14.68 9.70 -13.15
C GLY A 105 -14.09 9.24 -14.48
N THR A 106 -13.33 10.09 -15.19
CA THR A 106 -12.58 9.68 -16.39
C THR A 106 -11.22 9.07 -16.05
N GLU A 107 -10.82 9.10 -14.78
CA GLU A 107 -9.56 8.59 -14.30
C GLU A 107 -9.52 7.05 -14.26
N SER A 108 -8.32 6.49 -14.32
CA SER A 108 -8.06 5.06 -14.15
C SER A 108 -7.06 4.85 -13.01
N PRO A 109 -7.52 4.93 -11.74
CA PRO A 109 -6.69 4.71 -10.56
C PRO A 109 -6.38 3.22 -10.36
N SER A 110 -5.22 2.93 -9.75
CA SER A 110 -4.83 1.55 -9.44
C SER A 110 -4.41 1.29 -8.00
N ILE A 111 -4.20 2.34 -7.18
CA ILE A 111 -3.79 2.20 -5.77
C ILE A 111 -4.86 2.82 -4.87
N ASP A 112 -5.04 4.14 -4.98
CA ASP A 112 -5.98 4.95 -4.23
C ASP A 112 -7.03 5.60 -5.13
N VAL A 113 -8.08 6.17 -4.53
CA VAL A 113 -9.08 6.97 -5.27
C VAL A 113 -8.41 8.23 -5.80
N PRO A 114 -8.76 8.72 -7.01
CA PRO A 114 -8.22 9.97 -7.52
C PRO A 114 -8.50 11.12 -6.56
N TRP A 115 -7.48 11.93 -6.32
CA TRP A 115 -7.52 13.04 -5.38
C TRP A 115 -7.35 14.38 -6.09
N GLU A 116 -7.76 15.45 -5.43
CA GLU A 116 -7.55 16.81 -5.90
C GLU A 116 -6.43 17.47 -5.10
N PHE A 117 -5.44 18.03 -5.81
CA PHE A 117 -4.40 18.84 -5.21
C PHE A 117 -4.13 20.06 -6.10
N SER A 118 -4.15 21.25 -5.50
CA SER A 118 -4.00 22.52 -6.22
C SER A 118 -4.94 22.63 -7.44
N SER A 119 -6.21 22.27 -7.25
CA SER A 119 -7.26 22.25 -8.28
C SER A 119 -7.05 21.31 -9.46
N ASN A 120 -6.14 20.33 -9.35
CA ASN A 120 -5.92 19.35 -10.40
C ASN A 120 -6.01 17.92 -9.85
N THR A 121 -6.37 17.00 -10.73
CA THR A 121 -6.55 15.59 -10.41
C THR A 121 -5.21 14.89 -10.39
N GLY A 122 -4.97 14.08 -9.36
CA GLY A 122 -3.83 13.19 -9.29
C GLY A 122 -4.17 11.81 -8.72
N MET A 123 -3.27 10.87 -8.95
CA MET A 123 -3.34 9.48 -8.49
C MET A 123 -1.93 8.97 -8.19
N HIS A 124 -1.83 8.06 -7.23
CA HIS A 124 -0.59 7.31 -7.03
C HIS A 124 -0.50 6.13 -7.99
N GLN A 125 0.73 5.77 -8.34
CA GLN A 125 1.04 4.60 -9.15
C GLN A 125 2.40 4.02 -8.79
N SER A 126 2.63 2.77 -9.15
CA SER A 126 3.95 2.13 -9.15
C SER A 126 4.34 1.76 -10.57
N VAL A 127 5.47 2.28 -11.07
CA VAL A 127 6.00 1.96 -12.41
C VAL A 127 6.96 0.76 -12.40
N SER A 128 7.36 0.31 -11.21
CA SER A 128 7.96 -0.99 -10.95
C SER A 128 7.29 -1.61 -9.72
N PRO A 129 7.38 -2.94 -9.52
CA PRO A 129 6.86 -3.58 -8.33
C PRO A 129 7.40 -2.96 -7.04
N ILE A 130 6.52 -2.76 -6.06
CA ILE A 130 6.91 -2.46 -4.68
C ILE A 130 7.21 -3.79 -4.01
N THR A 131 8.44 -4.00 -3.55
CA THR A 131 8.87 -5.32 -3.05
C THR A 131 9.23 -5.29 -1.57
N VAL A 132 9.06 -6.42 -0.89
CA VAL A 132 9.44 -6.56 0.51
C VAL A 132 10.95 -6.70 0.63
N ILE A 133 11.62 -5.73 1.26
CA ILE A 133 13.05 -5.82 1.60
C ILE A 133 13.19 -6.57 2.93
N SER A 134 12.41 -6.15 3.92
CA SER A 134 12.35 -6.73 5.25
C SER A 134 10.96 -6.53 5.87
N GLN A 135 10.74 -7.05 7.07
CA GLN A 135 9.46 -6.85 7.78
C GLN A 135 9.25 -5.40 8.25
N THR A 136 10.25 -4.53 8.06
CA THR A 136 10.20 -3.12 8.42
C THR A 136 10.50 -2.19 7.25
N GLU A 137 10.79 -2.73 6.06
CA GLU A 137 11.22 -1.94 4.91
C GLU A 137 10.65 -2.48 3.59
N LEU A 138 10.14 -1.57 2.75
CA LEU A 138 9.66 -1.86 1.41
C LEU A 138 10.44 -1.04 0.37
N ASP A 139 10.70 -1.64 -0.78
CA ASP A 139 11.27 -0.93 -1.93
C ASP A 139 10.18 -0.18 -2.68
N PHE A 140 10.23 1.14 -2.62
CA PHE A 140 9.38 2.13 -3.26
C PHE A 140 10.10 2.87 -4.41
N ALA A 141 11.21 2.38 -4.94
CA ALA A 141 11.96 3.04 -6.01
C ALA A 141 11.13 3.30 -7.29
N GLY A 142 10.04 2.55 -7.49
CA GLY A 142 9.07 2.76 -8.57
C GLY A 142 7.86 3.62 -8.22
N TRP A 143 7.82 4.25 -7.04
CA TRP A 143 6.68 5.05 -6.60
C TRP A 143 6.61 6.37 -7.38
N ASN A 144 5.49 6.56 -8.09
CA ASN A 144 5.27 7.72 -8.93
C ASN A 144 3.87 8.31 -8.70
N VAL A 145 3.70 9.54 -9.14
CA VAL A 145 2.41 10.22 -9.17
C VAL A 145 2.07 10.59 -10.60
N THR A 146 0.81 10.46 -11.01
CA THR A 146 0.30 11.17 -12.19
C THR A 146 -0.54 12.34 -11.71
N TRP A 147 -0.32 13.54 -12.23
CA TRP A 147 -1.00 14.75 -11.77
C TRP A 147 -1.11 15.80 -12.86
N ASN A 148 -2.26 16.46 -12.98
CA ASN A 148 -2.49 17.55 -13.94
C ASN A 148 -2.08 17.22 -15.39
N GLY A 149 -2.37 16.01 -15.85
CA GLY A 149 -2.03 15.54 -17.19
C GLY A 149 -0.56 15.11 -17.36
N ILE A 150 0.28 15.23 -16.33
CA ILE A 150 1.64 14.68 -16.35
C ILE A 150 1.54 13.17 -16.12
N PRO A 151 1.98 12.32 -17.07
CA PRO A 151 1.74 10.87 -16.99
C PRO A 151 2.47 10.20 -15.82
N SER A 152 3.64 10.71 -15.44
CA SER A 152 4.43 10.13 -14.37
C SER A 152 5.46 11.13 -13.85
N ILE A 153 5.37 11.42 -12.56
CA ILE A 153 6.34 12.20 -11.78
C ILE A 153 7.00 11.20 -10.85
N ALA A 154 8.31 11.00 -11.02
CA ALA A 154 9.06 10.02 -10.26
C ALA A 154 9.32 10.55 -8.85
N MET A 155 8.70 9.97 -7.84
CA MET A 155 8.93 10.33 -6.44
C MET A 155 10.12 9.53 -5.90
N GLY A 156 11.19 9.44 -6.70
CA GLY A 156 12.31 8.48 -6.66
C GLY A 156 13.26 8.60 -5.47
N GLY A 157 12.70 8.74 -4.28
CA GLY A 157 13.40 8.89 -3.01
C GLY A 157 13.99 10.29 -2.81
N CYS A 158 14.78 10.38 -1.75
CA CYS A 158 15.58 11.54 -1.42
C CYS A 158 16.83 11.55 -2.30
N GLN A 159 17.02 12.60 -3.10
CA GLN A 159 18.21 12.73 -3.95
C GLN A 159 19.34 13.39 -3.16
N GLY A 160 20.53 12.80 -3.20
CA GLY A 160 21.67 13.35 -2.47
C GLY A 160 22.13 14.69 -3.04
N GLY A 161 22.08 15.72 -2.19
CA GLY A 161 22.56 17.07 -2.49
C GLY A 161 21.44 17.99 -2.95
N ASP A 162 20.68 18.51 -1.99
CA ASP A 162 19.76 19.63 -2.23
C ASP A 162 20.54 20.89 -2.67
N PRO A 163 20.36 21.40 -3.90
CA PRO A 163 20.95 22.67 -4.32
C PRO A 163 20.20 23.87 -3.72
N ALA A 164 19.05 23.67 -3.08
CA ALA A 164 18.13 24.72 -2.72
C ALA A 164 17.45 24.43 -1.39
N ASN A 165 18.09 24.87 -0.29
CA ASN A 165 17.47 25.11 1.02
C ASN A 165 16.01 25.53 0.86
N ASN A 166 15.11 24.56 0.90
CA ASN A 166 13.70 24.71 0.61
C ASN A 166 12.92 25.14 1.87
N GLY A 167 13.64 25.70 2.85
CA GLY A 167 13.07 26.22 4.09
C GLY A 167 12.67 25.13 5.09
N GLY A 168 13.35 23.98 5.10
CA GLY A 168 13.12 22.91 6.09
C GLY A 168 11.87 22.07 5.85
N PHE A 169 11.36 22.04 4.61
CA PHE A 169 10.22 21.23 4.20
C PHE A 169 10.61 20.15 3.19
N SER A 170 11.85 19.67 3.23
CA SER A 170 12.22 18.42 2.58
C SER A 170 11.71 17.26 3.46
N GLY A 171 10.99 16.29 2.88
CA GLY A 171 10.69 15.04 3.61
C GLY A 171 11.97 14.27 4.00
N CYS A 172 13.11 14.70 3.46
CA CYS A 172 14.42 14.10 3.61
C CYS A 172 15.34 14.89 4.55
N ASP A 173 14.92 16.08 5.01
CA ASP A 173 15.56 16.94 6.03
C ASP A 173 14.69 16.86 7.29
N THR A 174 14.98 15.89 8.16
CA THR A 174 14.11 15.58 9.30
C THR A 174 14.31 16.54 10.48
N ASP A 175 15.48 17.16 10.60
CA ASP A 175 15.79 18.14 11.64
C ASP A 175 15.64 19.60 11.18
N GLN A 176 15.29 19.81 9.91
CA GLN A 176 15.03 21.09 9.26
C GLN A 176 16.23 22.03 9.25
N ASP A 177 17.45 21.50 9.30
CA ASP A 177 18.67 22.29 9.31
C ASP A 177 19.12 22.74 7.90
N GLY A 178 18.43 22.28 6.86
CA GLY A 178 18.72 22.56 5.46
C GLY A 178 19.70 21.56 4.83
N VAL A 179 19.96 20.44 5.49
CA VAL A 179 20.71 19.29 4.98
C VAL A 179 19.80 18.08 4.98
N ASP A 180 19.79 17.31 3.89
CA ASP A 180 19.04 16.05 3.88
C ASP A 180 19.72 15.03 4.83
N ASP A 181 19.05 14.74 5.95
CA ASP A 181 19.40 13.70 6.91
C ASP A 181 19.25 12.29 6.34
N ASN A 182 18.30 12.12 5.41
CA ASN A 182 17.95 10.85 4.82
C ASN A 182 18.41 10.77 3.37
N PHE A 183 19.51 10.06 3.13
CA PHE A 183 19.88 9.59 1.79
C PHE A 183 19.17 8.28 1.49
N ASN A 184 17.87 8.37 1.19
CA ASN A 184 17.08 7.19 0.92
C ASN A 184 16.69 7.08 -0.56
N THR A 185 17.18 6.03 -1.22
CA THR A 185 16.94 5.73 -2.64
C THR A 185 15.60 5.05 -2.88
N GLY A 186 14.54 5.51 -2.23
CA GLY A 186 13.20 4.94 -2.43
C GLY A 186 12.82 3.80 -1.49
N ILE A 187 13.30 3.76 -0.25
CA ILE A 187 12.86 2.77 0.76
C ILE A 187 11.76 3.39 1.63
N ALA A 188 10.62 2.71 1.80
CA ALA A 188 9.62 3.07 2.79
C ALA A 188 9.83 2.28 4.08
N THR A 189 9.61 2.93 5.23
CA THR A 189 9.60 2.25 6.53
C THR A 189 8.20 1.77 6.86
N VAL A 190 8.06 0.58 7.42
CA VAL A 190 6.76 0.02 7.82
C VAL A 190 6.82 -0.52 9.25
N THR A 191 5.78 -0.21 10.02
CA THR A 191 5.53 -0.76 11.35
C THR A 191 4.28 -1.63 11.28
N ILE A 192 4.42 -2.92 11.61
CA ILE A 192 3.33 -3.91 11.55
C ILE A 192 2.87 -4.26 12.96
N THR A 193 1.56 -4.20 13.21
CA THR A 193 0.94 -4.63 14.47
C THR A 193 -0.26 -5.53 14.16
N GLY A 194 -0.07 -6.85 14.33
CA GLY A 194 -1.06 -7.83 13.87
C GLY A 194 -1.23 -7.73 12.35
N ASP A 195 -2.47 -7.60 11.89
CA ASP A 195 -2.80 -7.43 10.47
C ASP A 195 -2.99 -5.96 10.07
N THR A 196 -2.39 -5.04 10.84
CA THR A 196 -2.41 -3.60 10.54
C THR A 196 -1.02 -3.06 10.35
N TYR A 197 -0.90 -1.98 9.58
CA TYR A 197 0.37 -1.35 9.30
C TYR A 197 0.29 0.17 9.36
N VAL A 198 1.45 0.78 9.60
CA VAL A 198 1.75 2.19 9.37
C VAL A 198 3.01 2.24 8.53
N LEU A 199 2.95 2.91 7.40
CA LEU A 199 4.04 3.08 6.45
C LEU A 199 4.33 4.55 6.27
N ASP A 200 5.62 4.89 6.35
CA ASP A 200 6.14 6.23 6.12
C ASP A 200 7.16 6.21 4.99
N TYR A 201 6.95 7.09 4.01
CA TYR A 201 7.81 7.24 2.84
C TYR A 201 8.07 8.72 2.56
N PHE A 202 9.32 9.03 2.23
CA PHE A 202 9.78 10.38 1.99
C PHE A 202 10.51 10.47 0.65
N ALA A 203 10.25 11.54 -0.09
CA ALA A 203 10.89 11.82 -1.37
C ALA A 203 10.87 13.32 -1.68
N ASN A 204 11.43 13.70 -2.83
CA ASN A 204 11.26 15.01 -3.42
C ASN A 204 10.73 14.87 -4.85
N VAL A 205 9.98 15.87 -5.30
CA VAL A 205 9.69 16.01 -6.73
C VAL A 205 11.02 16.32 -7.45
N PRO A 206 11.34 15.66 -8.58
CA PRO A 206 12.59 15.89 -9.29
C PRO A 206 12.82 17.37 -9.62
N ALA A 207 14.05 17.85 -9.44
CA ALA A 207 14.40 19.21 -9.81
C ALA A 207 14.13 19.46 -11.31
N GLY A 208 13.42 20.54 -11.62
CA GLY A 208 13.03 20.89 -13.00
C GLY A 208 11.85 20.10 -13.57
N ASP A 209 11.14 19.31 -12.76
CA ASP A 209 9.91 18.65 -13.17
C ASP A 209 8.85 19.68 -13.67
N PRO A 210 8.15 19.40 -14.79
CA PRO A 210 7.21 20.34 -15.40
C PRO A 210 5.94 20.61 -14.57
N SER A 211 5.72 19.91 -13.46
CA SER A 211 4.61 20.18 -12.53
C SER A 211 4.69 21.57 -11.87
N GLY A 212 5.89 22.18 -11.85
CA GLY A 212 6.15 23.42 -11.12
C GLY A 212 6.47 23.19 -9.64
N PHE A 213 6.52 21.94 -9.19
CA PHE A 213 6.88 21.55 -7.81
C PHE A 213 8.30 20.99 -7.69
N GLY A 214 9.16 21.13 -8.70
CA GLY A 214 10.51 20.57 -8.64
C GLY A 214 11.28 20.97 -7.37
N GLY A 215 11.80 19.99 -6.65
CA GLY A 215 12.48 20.15 -5.35
C GLY A 215 11.55 20.17 -4.12
N ALA A 216 10.23 20.23 -4.30
CA ALA A 216 9.30 20.18 -3.19
C ALA A 216 9.36 18.84 -2.48
N GLY A 217 9.41 18.86 -1.15
CA GLY A 217 9.32 17.67 -0.33
C GLY A 217 7.96 16.98 -0.47
N TYR A 218 8.01 15.66 -0.52
CA TYR A 218 6.88 14.75 -0.58
C TYR A 218 6.96 13.80 0.61
N THR A 219 5.91 13.78 1.42
CA THR A 219 5.74 12.82 2.51
C THR A 219 4.50 12.00 2.23
N LEU A 220 4.60 10.68 2.35
CA LEU A 220 3.48 9.77 2.23
C LEU A 220 3.38 8.96 3.52
N ARG A 221 2.21 9.03 4.14
CA ARG A 221 1.84 8.15 5.24
C ARG A 221 0.68 7.27 4.80
N LEU A 222 0.87 5.97 4.85
CA LEU A 222 -0.20 5.00 4.62
C LEU A 222 -0.46 4.23 5.91
N GLU A 223 -1.72 4.10 6.27
CA GLU A 223 -2.15 3.30 7.41
C GLU A 223 -3.29 2.41 6.95
N GLY A 224 -3.42 1.22 7.53
CA GLY A 224 -4.57 0.36 7.26
C GLY A 224 -4.32 -1.10 7.56
N ALA A 225 -5.02 -1.97 6.83
CA ALA A 225 -5.00 -3.41 7.03
C ALA A 225 -4.15 -4.12 5.98
N ILE A 226 -3.52 -5.22 6.37
CA ILE A 226 -2.81 -6.12 5.48
C ILE A 226 -3.78 -7.24 5.08
N VAL A 227 -4.09 -7.33 3.80
CA VAL A 227 -4.84 -8.44 3.22
C VAL A 227 -3.84 -9.41 2.63
N HIS A 228 -3.61 -10.53 3.33
CA HIS A 228 -2.66 -11.52 2.89
C HIS A 228 -3.09 -12.22 1.60
N ALA A 229 -2.15 -12.38 0.68
CA ALA A 229 -2.37 -13.19 -0.50
C ALA A 229 -2.74 -14.60 -0.08
N VAL A 230 -3.94 -15.05 -0.45
CA VAL A 230 -4.32 -16.45 -0.24
C VAL A 230 -3.50 -17.29 -1.21
N PRO A 231 -2.58 -18.16 -0.74
CA PRO A 231 -1.86 -19.04 -1.65
C PRO A 231 -2.89 -19.90 -2.36
N VAL A 232 -2.94 -19.83 -3.69
CA VAL A 232 -3.86 -20.69 -4.46
C VAL A 232 -3.54 -22.12 -4.06
N PRO A 233 -4.46 -22.83 -3.37
CA PRO A 233 -4.10 -24.07 -2.73
C PRO A 233 -3.54 -25.04 -3.75
N ALA A 234 -2.55 -25.86 -3.37
CA ALA A 234 -2.08 -26.97 -4.18
C ALA A 234 -3.26 -27.85 -4.67
N ALA A 235 -4.40 -27.82 -3.98
CA ALA A 235 -5.66 -28.40 -4.41
C ALA A 235 -6.11 -27.97 -5.82
N VAL A 236 -5.87 -26.74 -6.29
CA VAL A 236 -6.22 -26.34 -7.67
C VAL A 236 -5.35 -27.08 -8.68
N TRP A 237 -4.05 -27.24 -8.39
CA TRP A 237 -3.13 -28.03 -9.21
C TRP A 237 -3.42 -29.53 -9.15
N LEU A 238 -3.76 -30.05 -7.97
CA LEU A 238 -4.15 -31.44 -7.77
C LEU A 238 -5.49 -31.74 -8.43
N PHE A 239 -6.45 -30.82 -8.36
CA PHE A 239 -7.75 -30.97 -8.99
C PHE A 239 -7.62 -30.87 -10.51
N GLY A 240 -6.85 -29.92 -11.03
CA GLY A 240 -6.56 -29.80 -12.46
C GLY A 240 -5.85 -31.04 -13.03
N SER A 241 -4.80 -31.51 -12.36
CA SER A 241 -4.08 -32.73 -12.78
C SER A 241 -4.92 -33.99 -12.61
N GLY A 242 -5.73 -34.09 -11.56
CA GLY A 242 -6.69 -35.16 -11.35
C GLY A 242 -7.75 -35.24 -12.45
N LEU A 243 -8.32 -34.09 -12.86
CA LEU A 243 -9.32 -34.01 -13.93
C LEU A 243 -8.72 -34.42 -15.28
N LEU A 244 -7.51 -33.96 -15.60
CA LEU A 244 -6.78 -34.35 -16.80
C LEU A 244 -6.47 -35.86 -16.80
N GLY A 245 -6.06 -36.40 -15.66
CA GLY A 245 -5.83 -37.85 -15.49
C GLY A 245 -7.10 -38.66 -15.75
N LEU A 246 -8.24 -38.23 -15.18
CA LEU A 246 -9.55 -38.88 -15.39
C LEU A 246 -10.00 -38.81 -16.84
N ALA A 247 -9.83 -37.66 -17.50
CA ALA A 247 -10.13 -37.50 -18.93
C ALA A 247 -9.26 -38.43 -19.80
N GLY A 248 -7.98 -38.59 -19.46
CA GLY A 248 -7.06 -39.53 -20.11
C GLY A 248 -7.54 -40.98 -20.00
N ILE A 249 -7.95 -41.40 -18.80
CA ILE A 249 -8.49 -42.75 -18.56
C ILE A 249 -9.79 -42.98 -19.34
N ALA A 250 -10.68 -41.98 -19.36
CA ALA A 250 -11.95 -42.06 -20.07
C ALA A 250 -11.75 -42.24 -21.59
N ARG A 251 -10.76 -41.56 -22.19
CA ARG A 251 -10.44 -41.72 -23.62
C ARG A 251 -9.87 -43.10 -23.92
N ARG A 252 -9.01 -43.64 -23.07
CA ARG A 252 -8.42 -44.98 -23.27
C ARG A 252 -9.49 -46.07 -23.30
N LYS A 253 -10.56 -45.92 -22.51
CA LYS A 253 -11.70 -46.86 -22.50
C LYS A 253 -12.58 -46.80 -23.75
N LYS A 254 -12.50 -45.74 -24.58
CA LYS A 254 -13.28 -45.61 -25.81
C LYS A 254 -12.54 -46.14 -27.06
N ALA A 255 -11.21 -46.28 -26.97
CA ALA A 255 -10.36 -46.75 -28.05
C ALA A 255 -10.06 -48.27 -27.98
N ALA A 256 -10.51 -48.95 -26.93
CA ALA A 256 -10.47 -50.40 -26.76
C ALA A 256 -11.90 -50.95 -26.81
#